data_AF-A0A537JLY6-F1
#
_entry.id   AF-A0A537JLY6-F1
#
_cell.length_a   1.000
_cell.length_b   1.000
_cell.length_c   1.000
_cell.angle_alpha   90.00
_cell.angle_beta   90.00
_cell.angle_gamma   90.00
#
_symmetry.space_group_name_H-M   'P 1'
#
loop_
_entity.id
_entity.type
_entity.pdbx_description
1 polymer ?
#
loop_
_entity_poly.entity_id
_entity_poly.type
_entity_poly.pdbx_seq_one_letter_code
_entity_poly.pdbx_strand_id
1 'polypeptide(L)'
;MSKRMITALLLLISFTSKAQQKLEKLTVEKIMRDPKWMGTSPSRVSWSQNGQVLYFYWNPDNATSDSIYFITLKDHTPKKATFLQKQNLVTDDSVTWNTARTAYVFEKDGDIFFTDAKTGKTKHIVETPGRERNPQFSFSDSKVVYNSDQNLYAWDISTGETMQLTNMQSQLLGPTNQSQGAQSFRGGGGVVGRGSRVEETPPSAAQEQWLKNDQLQYFQVLKERKDKKDAADLYNKNLEKKQLRTIQIGDRNVQGLMVSPDSRFVCYRLTKIA
;
A
#
# COMPACT_ATOMS: atom_id res chain seq x y z
N MET A 1 3.97 -82.83 9.92
CA MET A 1 2.61 -82.48 9.45
C MET A 1 2.61 -82.43 7.94
N SER A 2 1.75 -83.20 7.28
CA SER A 2 1.77 -83.34 5.82
C SER A 2 1.38 -82.01 5.14
N LYS A 3 2.00 -81.67 4.01
CA LYS A 3 1.69 -80.45 3.21
C LYS A 3 0.20 -80.34 2.83
N ARG A 4 -0.54 -81.46 2.87
CA ARG A 4 -1.99 -81.55 2.65
C ARG A 4 -2.84 -81.08 3.84
N MET A 5 -2.33 -81.14 5.08
CA MET A 5 -3.02 -80.56 6.24
C MET A 5 -2.91 -79.04 6.31
N ILE A 6 -1.79 -78.46 5.83
CA ILE A 6 -1.58 -77.01 5.84
C ILE A 6 -2.44 -76.31 4.78
N THR A 7 -2.68 -76.96 3.63
CA THR A 7 -3.58 -76.46 2.57
C THR A 7 -5.06 -76.51 2.96
N ALA A 8 -5.49 -77.51 3.73
CA ALA A 8 -6.86 -77.58 4.25
C ALA A 8 -7.12 -76.52 5.35
N LEU A 9 -6.12 -76.16 6.15
CA LEU A 9 -6.24 -75.14 7.19
C LEU A 9 -6.28 -73.71 6.61
N LEU A 10 -5.60 -73.46 5.48
CA LEU A 10 -5.63 -72.17 4.79
C LEU A 10 -6.94 -71.89 4.05
N LEU A 11 -7.72 -72.93 3.69
CA LEU A 11 -8.99 -72.78 2.97
C LEU A 11 -10.20 -72.53 3.90
N LEU A 12 -10.05 -72.83 5.20
CA LEU A 12 -11.08 -72.54 6.21
C LEU A 12 -11.03 -71.11 6.78
N ILE A 13 -9.94 -70.36 6.54
CA ILE A 13 -9.78 -68.98 7.04
C ILE A 13 -10.35 -67.94 6.05
N SER A 14 -10.73 -68.34 4.84
CA SER A 14 -11.17 -67.42 3.77
C SER A 14 -12.61 -66.89 3.89
N PHE A 15 -13.40 -67.27 4.91
CA PHE A 15 -14.86 -67.02 4.91
C PHE A 15 -15.41 -66.01 5.94
N THR A 16 -14.56 -65.20 6.60
CA THR A 16 -15.07 -64.12 7.45
C THR A 16 -14.46 -62.75 7.11
N SER A 17 -14.54 -62.35 5.84
CA SER A 17 -14.46 -60.92 5.50
C SER A 17 -15.83 -60.27 5.74
N LYS A 18 -16.01 -59.67 6.93
CA LYS A 18 -17.10 -58.72 7.21
C LYS A 18 -16.76 -57.37 6.55
N ALA A 19 -16.77 -57.32 5.23
CA ALA A 19 -16.40 -56.11 4.47
C ALA A 19 -17.60 -55.29 3.96
N GLN A 20 -18.83 -55.82 4.01
CA GLN A 20 -20.03 -55.01 3.70
C GLN A 20 -20.59 -54.35 4.96
N GLN A 21 -20.27 -53.07 5.16
CA GLN A 21 -21.11 -52.18 5.97
C GLN A 21 -22.48 -52.10 5.29
N LYS A 22 -23.54 -52.55 5.96
CA LYS A 22 -24.92 -52.38 5.50
C LYS A 22 -25.23 -50.88 5.51
N LEU A 23 -25.31 -50.27 4.33
CA LEU A 23 -25.73 -48.87 4.18
C LEU A 23 -27.13 -48.71 4.79
N GLU A 24 -27.19 -48.04 5.94
CA GLU A 24 -28.46 -47.70 6.58
C GLU A 24 -29.27 -46.80 5.65
N LYS A 25 -30.61 -47.00 5.63
CA LYS A 25 -31.53 -46.20 4.82
C LYS A 25 -31.39 -44.72 5.23
N LEU A 26 -31.13 -43.85 4.26
CA LEU A 26 -30.97 -42.41 4.49
C LEU A 26 -32.26 -41.86 5.14
N THR A 27 -32.16 -41.37 6.38
CA THR A 27 -33.30 -40.79 7.12
C THR A 27 -33.27 -39.26 7.04
N VAL A 28 -34.44 -38.63 7.15
CA VAL A 28 -34.56 -37.15 7.20
C VAL A 28 -33.73 -36.57 8.34
N GLU A 29 -33.74 -37.19 9.52
CA GLU A 29 -32.90 -36.81 10.68
C GLU A 29 -31.39 -36.89 10.40
N LYS A 30 -30.96 -37.74 9.46
CA LYS A 30 -29.56 -37.84 9.05
C LYS A 30 -29.20 -36.77 8.01
N ILE A 31 -30.14 -36.39 7.15
CA ILE A 31 -30.00 -35.27 6.20
C ILE A 31 -30.00 -33.92 6.95
N MET A 32 -30.83 -33.78 7.99
CA MET A 32 -30.96 -32.54 8.77
C MET A 32 -29.89 -32.37 9.86
N ARG A 33 -29.01 -33.36 10.07
CA ARG A 33 -27.83 -33.22 10.94
C ARG A 33 -26.78 -32.33 10.28
N ASP A 34 -25.90 -31.74 11.09
CA ASP A 34 -24.72 -31.00 10.63
C ASP A 34 -23.97 -31.83 9.55
N PRO A 35 -23.75 -31.29 8.33
CA PRO A 35 -23.18 -31.99 7.17
C PRO A 35 -21.85 -32.72 7.41
N LYS A 36 -21.19 -32.52 8.55
CA LYS A 36 -19.96 -33.22 8.99
C LYS A 36 -20.00 -34.74 8.79
N TRP A 37 -21.18 -35.37 8.79
CA TRP A 37 -21.34 -36.80 8.50
C TRP A 37 -20.91 -37.21 7.08
N MET A 38 -20.87 -36.27 6.13
CA MET A 38 -20.38 -36.48 4.75
C MET A 38 -18.87 -36.27 4.62
N GLY A 39 -18.18 -35.93 5.72
CA GLY A 39 -16.80 -35.49 5.73
C GLY A 39 -16.66 -33.98 5.50
N THR A 40 -15.44 -33.48 5.62
CA THR A 40 -15.11 -32.07 5.36
C THR A 40 -14.54 -31.93 3.96
N SER A 41 -15.10 -31.03 3.16
CA SER A 41 -14.58 -30.73 1.82
C SER A 41 -13.55 -29.60 1.88
N PRO A 42 -12.50 -29.64 1.04
CA PRO A 42 -11.59 -28.51 0.88
C PRO A 42 -12.32 -27.21 0.53
N SER A 43 -11.83 -26.09 1.04
CA SER A 43 -12.34 -24.74 0.76
C SER A 43 -11.20 -23.76 0.49
N ARG A 44 -11.51 -22.55 -0.02
CA ARG A 44 -10.53 -21.49 -0.31
C ARG A 44 -9.31 -22.00 -1.09
N VAL A 45 -9.61 -22.68 -2.19
CA VAL A 45 -8.59 -23.25 -3.08
C VAL A 45 -7.86 -22.12 -3.80
N SER A 46 -6.53 -22.08 -3.72
CA SER A 46 -5.71 -21.11 -4.42
C SER A 46 -4.38 -21.71 -4.87
N TRP A 47 -3.89 -21.30 -6.03
CA TRP A 47 -2.59 -21.72 -6.55
C TRP A 47 -1.48 -20.87 -5.93
N SER A 48 -0.29 -21.46 -5.76
CA SER A 48 0.95 -20.70 -5.65
C SER A 48 1.16 -19.85 -6.90
N GLN A 49 1.84 -18.71 -6.77
CA GLN A 49 2.17 -17.81 -7.89
C GLN A 49 2.80 -18.50 -9.12
N ASN A 50 3.54 -19.60 -8.93
CA ASN A 50 4.21 -20.32 -10.03
C ASN A 50 3.39 -21.51 -10.56
N GLY A 51 2.15 -21.69 -10.08
CA GLY A 51 1.26 -22.79 -10.48
C GLY A 51 1.71 -24.19 -10.07
N GLN A 52 2.72 -24.34 -9.20
CA GLN A 52 3.26 -25.67 -8.85
C GLN A 52 2.57 -26.32 -7.65
N VAL A 53 1.94 -25.53 -6.80
CA VAL A 53 1.32 -25.95 -5.54
C VAL A 53 -0.11 -25.44 -5.47
N LEU A 54 -1.04 -26.31 -5.11
CA LEU A 54 -2.44 -25.95 -4.86
C LEU A 54 -2.66 -25.96 -3.35
N TYR A 55 -2.98 -24.81 -2.78
CA TYR A 55 -3.31 -24.63 -1.37
C TYR A 55 -4.82 -24.64 -1.18
N PHE A 56 -5.27 -25.15 -0.03
CA PHE A 56 -6.67 -25.14 0.35
C PHE A 56 -6.83 -25.31 1.87
N TYR A 57 -7.94 -24.85 2.42
CA TYR A 57 -8.31 -25.08 3.80
C TYR A 57 -9.05 -26.41 3.92
N TRP A 58 -8.63 -27.24 4.87
CA TRP A 58 -9.23 -28.55 5.08
C TRP A 58 -9.11 -29.01 6.54
N ASN A 59 -10.06 -29.84 6.97
CA ASN A 59 -10.18 -30.30 8.34
C ASN A 59 -10.62 -31.77 8.40
N PRO A 60 -9.78 -32.71 7.91
CA PRO A 60 -10.14 -34.13 7.86
C PRO A 60 -10.33 -34.76 9.25
N ASP A 61 -9.66 -34.20 10.25
CA ASP A 61 -9.60 -34.75 11.62
C ASP A 61 -10.70 -34.19 12.55
N ASN A 62 -11.64 -33.39 12.03
CA ASN A 62 -12.65 -32.67 12.83
C ASN A 62 -12.05 -31.84 13.99
N ALA A 63 -10.90 -31.19 13.74
CA ALA A 63 -10.31 -30.25 14.67
C ALA A 63 -11.20 -29.00 14.86
N THR A 64 -10.94 -28.22 15.90
CA THR A 64 -11.70 -26.99 16.20
C THR A 64 -11.69 -25.95 15.06
N SER A 65 -10.67 -25.97 14.21
CA SER A 65 -10.54 -25.05 13.07
C SER A 65 -9.82 -25.70 11.90
N ASP A 66 -10.13 -25.21 10.70
CA ASP A 66 -9.49 -25.66 9.46
C ASP A 66 -8.01 -25.29 9.43
N SER A 67 -7.20 -26.17 8.84
CA SER A 67 -5.79 -25.92 8.57
C SER A 67 -5.55 -25.79 7.08
N ILE A 68 -4.48 -25.08 6.71
CA ILE A 68 -4.02 -25.05 5.33
C ILE A 68 -3.35 -26.38 5.01
N TYR A 69 -3.80 -27.00 3.94
CA TYR A 69 -3.21 -28.16 3.29
C TYR A 69 -2.75 -27.76 1.88
N PHE A 70 -1.87 -28.57 1.31
CA PHE A 70 -1.42 -28.38 -0.05
C PHE A 70 -1.19 -29.70 -0.77
N ILE A 71 -1.26 -29.65 -2.09
CA ILE A 71 -0.78 -30.68 -3.01
C ILE A 71 0.16 -30.04 -4.03
N THR A 72 0.99 -30.85 -4.68
CA THR A 72 1.87 -30.39 -5.77
C THR A 72 1.45 -31.03 -7.08
N LEU A 73 1.91 -30.52 -8.22
CA LEU A 73 1.60 -31.15 -9.51
C LEU A 73 2.06 -32.62 -9.62
N LYS A 74 3.09 -33.01 -8.85
CA LYS A 74 3.67 -34.37 -8.86
C LYS A 74 3.11 -35.28 -7.77
N ASP A 75 2.66 -34.72 -6.66
CA ASP A 75 2.14 -35.44 -5.50
C ASP A 75 0.79 -34.85 -5.10
N HIS A 76 -0.27 -35.61 -5.38
CA HIS A 76 -1.65 -35.22 -5.12
C HIS A 76 -2.12 -35.63 -3.72
N THR A 77 -1.22 -36.15 -2.89
CA THR A 77 -1.52 -36.49 -1.49
C THR A 77 -1.56 -35.20 -0.66
N PRO A 78 -2.69 -34.83 -0.04
CA PRO A 78 -2.76 -33.62 0.78
C PRO A 78 -1.78 -33.67 1.95
N LYS A 79 -0.97 -32.62 2.10
CA LYS A 79 -0.05 -32.44 3.22
C LYS A 79 -0.39 -31.19 4.00
N LYS A 80 -0.39 -31.28 5.33
CA LYS A 80 -0.67 -30.15 6.22
C LYS A 80 0.49 -29.15 6.15
N ALA A 81 0.19 -27.88 5.93
CA ALA A 81 1.20 -26.83 5.86
C ALA A 81 1.85 -26.57 7.23
N THR A 82 3.18 -26.41 7.24
CA THR A 82 3.95 -26.03 8.43
C THR A 82 3.73 -24.57 8.81
N PHE A 83 4.14 -24.16 10.00
CA PHE A 83 4.07 -22.76 10.43
C PHE A 83 4.79 -21.82 9.45
N LEU A 84 6.02 -22.15 9.04
CA LEU A 84 6.79 -21.34 8.10
C LEU A 84 6.13 -21.24 6.70
N GLN A 85 5.50 -22.32 6.23
CA GLN A 85 4.74 -22.29 4.97
C GLN A 85 3.53 -21.38 5.06
N LYS A 86 2.82 -21.36 6.19
CA LYS A 86 1.69 -20.44 6.41
C LYS A 86 2.16 -18.98 6.48
N GLN A 87 3.24 -18.72 7.22
CA GLN A 87 3.78 -17.36 7.38
C GLN A 87 4.29 -16.78 6.06
N ASN A 88 4.79 -17.62 5.16
CA ASN A 88 5.33 -17.21 3.86
C ASN A 88 4.40 -17.55 2.69
N LEU A 89 3.13 -17.83 2.98
CA LEU A 89 2.16 -18.16 1.96
C LEU A 89 1.91 -16.93 1.09
N VAL A 90 2.25 -17.04 -0.19
CA VAL A 90 1.91 -16.08 -1.23
C VAL A 90 1.20 -16.85 -2.33
N THR A 91 -0.04 -16.46 -2.59
CA THR A 91 -0.93 -17.10 -3.55
C THR A 91 -1.13 -16.23 -4.78
N ASP A 92 -1.49 -16.84 -5.91
CA ASP A 92 -1.65 -16.14 -7.20
C ASP A 92 -2.70 -15.01 -7.13
N ASP A 93 -3.73 -15.16 -6.30
CA ASP A 93 -4.77 -14.15 -6.08
C ASP A 93 -4.32 -12.96 -5.19
N SER A 94 -3.15 -13.05 -4.56
CA SER A 94 -2.58 -12.00 -3.70
C SER A 94 -1.45 -11.20 -4.35
N VAL A 95 -1.06 -11.56 -5.57
CA VAL A 95 0.04 -10.91 -6.30
C VAL A 95 -0.48 -10.14 -7.50
N THR A 96 0.23 -9.08 -7.87
CA THR A 96 0.03 -8.37 -9.14
C THR A 96 1.28 -8.55 -9.99
N TRP A 97 1.11 -9.15 -11.17
CA TRP A 97 2.20 -9.38 -12.12
C TRP A 97 2.47 -8.15 -12.97
N ASN A 98 3.73 -7.96 -13.37
CA ASN A 98 4.05 -7.04 -14.47
C ASN A 98 3.55 -7.61 -15.81
N THR A 99 3.52 -6.78 -16.86
CA THR A 99 3.02 -7.14 -18.19
C THR A 99 3.74 -8.36 -18.77
N ALA A 100 5.06 -8.45 -18.57
CA ALA A 100 5.89 -9.54 -19.06
C ALA A 100 5.81 -10.83 -18.21
N ARG A 101 5.12 -10.80 -17.06
CA ARG A 101 5.09 -11.89 -16.06
C ARG A 101 6.47 -12.37 -15.62
N THR A 102 7.43 -11.46 -15.54
CA THR A 102 8.80 -11.72 -15.07
C THR A 102 9.00 -11.32 -13.61
N ALA A 103 8.09 -10.50 -13.06
CA ALA A 103 8.12 -10.06 -11.68
C ALA A 103 6.69 -9.83 -11.18
N TYR A 104 6.52 -9.89 -9.87
CA TYR A 104 5.25 -9.59 -9.22
C TYR A 104 5.45 -8.77 -7.95
N VAL A 105 4.39 -8.07 -7.54
CA VAL A 105 4.33 -7.31 -6.30
C VAL A 105 3.17 -7.79 -5.45
N PHE A 106 3.29 -7.67 -4.12
CA PHE A 106 2.25 -8.08 -3.20
C PHE A 106 2.32 -7.31 -1.89
N GLU A 107 1.19 -7.25 -1.18
CA GLU A 107 1.10 -6.74 0.18
C GLU A 107 1.33 -7.89 1.16
N LYS A 108 2.18 -7.67 2.17
CA LYS A 108 2.34 -8.60 3.29
C LYS A 108 2.64 -7.82 4.56
N ASP A 109 1.93 -8.17 5.64
CA ASP A 109 2.10 -7.57 6.97
C ASP A 109 1.92 -6.03 7.03
N GLY A 110 1.31 -5.43 5.99
CA GLY A 110 1.11 -3.98 5.86
C GLY A 110 2.13 -3.29 4.96
N ASP A 111 3.15 -4.01 4.50
CA ASP A 111 4.20 -3.51 3.63
C ASP A 111 4.09 -4.05 2.20
N ILE A 112 4.87 -3.47 1.29
CA ILE A 112 4.91 -3.86 -0.12
C ILE A 112 6.22 -4.57 -0.45
N PHE A 113 6.09 -5.69 -1.16
CA PHE A 113 7.19 -6.50 -1.62
C PHE A 113 7.20 -6.58 -3.15
N PHE A 114 8.40 -6.58 -3.71
CA PHE A 114 8.67 -6.88 -5.12
C PHE A 114 9.44 -8.19 -5.20
N THR A 115 9.05 -9.11 -6.08
CA THR A 115 9.76 -10.36 -6.32
C THR A 115 10.07 -10.55 -7.79
N ASP A 116 11.33 -10.84 -8.09
CA ASP A 116 11.76 -11.34 -9.39
C ASP A 116 11.36 -12.82 -9.52
N ALA A 117 10.52 -13.15 -10.50
CA ALA A 117 9.92 -14.49 -10.60
C ALA A 117 10.90 -15.54 -11.10
N LYS A 118 11.97 -15.15 -11.80
CA LYS A 118 12.99 -16.08 -12.33
C LYS A 118 13.93 -16.55 -11.23
N THR A 119 14.37 -15.62 -10.38
CA THR A 119 15.33 -15.87 -9.30
C THR A 119 14.66 -16.18 -7.96
N GLY A 120 13.39 -15.81 -7.81
CA GLY A 120 12.66 -15.90 -6.54
C GLY A 120 13.14 -14.89 -5.49
N LYS A 121 13.99 -13.91 -5.87
CA LYS A 121 14.49 -12.90 -4.94
C LYS A 121 13.41 -11.88 -4.65
N THR A 122 13.11 -11.70 -3.37
CA THR A 122 12.15 -10.72 -2.86
C THR A 122 12.88 -9.53 -2.27
N LYS A 123 12.41 -8.33 -2.62
CA LYS A 123 12.86 -7.05 -2.09
C LYS A 123 11.72 -6.39 -1.32
N HIS A 124 12.01 -5.96 -0.10
CA HIS A 124 11.13 -5.10 0.68
C HIS A 124 11.21 -3.68 0.11
N ILE A 125 10.07 -3.11 -0.30
CA ILE A 125 10.06 -1.80 -0.98
C ILE A 125 9.92 -0.66 0.04
N VAL A 126 9.00 -0.83 0.99
CA VAL A 126 8.60 0.20 1.94
C VAL A 126 8.55 -0.45 3.31
N GLU A 127 9.22 0.15 4.28
CA GLU A 127 9.16 -0.24 5.68
C GLU A 127 8.76 1.00 6.47
N THR A 128 7.47 1.16 6.71
CA THR A 128 6.96 2.29 7.49
C THR A 128 5.99 1.80 8.55
N PRO A 129 5.75 2.58 9.62
CA PRO A 129 4.66 2.26 10.56
C PRO A 129 3.26 2.45 9.94
N GLY A 130 3.17 3.05 8.75
CA GLY A 130 1.94 3.16 7.98
C GLY A 130 1.48 1.81 7.44
N ARG A 131 0.35 1.80 6.72
CA ARG A 131 -0.06 0.63 5.95
C ARG A 131 -0.08 0.99 4.48
N GLU A 132 0.78 0.35 3.73
CA GLU A 132 0.83 0.40 2.29
C GLU A 132 -0.06 -0.68 1.69
N ARG A 133 -0.81 -0.33 0.65
CA ARG A 133 -1.79 -1.23 0.04
C ARG A 133 -1.85 -1.09 -1.47
N ASN A 134 -2.49 -2.07 -2.11
CA ASN A 134 -2.83 -2.07 -3.55
C ASN A 134 -1.61 -1.81 -4.47
N PRO A 135 -0.51 -2.57 -4.33
CA PRO A 135 0.64 -2.38 -5.19
C PRO A 135 0.31 -2.81 -6.63
N GLN A 136 0.73 -2.00 -7.60
CA GLN A 136 0.55 -2.29 -9.02
C GLN A 136 1.74 -1.78 -9.83
N PHE A 137 2.04 -2.43 -10.95
CA PHE A 137 3.02 -1.91 -11.91
C PHE A 137 2.42 -0.75 -12.70
N SER A 138 3.24 0.27 -12.95
CA SER A 138 2.87 1.44 -13.73
C SER A 138 4.09 2.02 -14.43
N PHE A 139 3.89 3.04 -15.27
CA PHE A 139 4.92 3.69 -16.08
C PHE A 139 5.66 2.70 -16.98
N SER A 140 4.89 1.90 -17.73
CA SER A 140 5.42 0.80 -18.56
C SER A 140 6.26 -0.19 -17.74
N ASP A 141 5.72 -0.62 -16.59
CA ASP A 141 6.35 -1.52 -15.62
C ASP A 141 7.69 -1.05 -15.03
N SER A 142 8.05 0.23 -15.18
CA SER A 142 9.28 0.78 -14.58
C SER A 142 9.13 1.15 -13.11
N LYS A 143 7.89 1.31 -12.62
CA LYS A 143 7.59 1.71 -11.24
C LYS A 143 6.51 0.85 -10.62
N VAL A 144 6.57 0.72 -9.30
CA VAL A 144 5.51 0.13 -8.47
C VAL A 144 4.75 1.26 -7.80
N VAL A 145 3.46 1.39 -8.10
CA VAL A 145 2.56 2.37 -7.49
C VAL A 145 1.76 1.69 -6.38
N TYR A 146 1.67 2.36 -5.23
CA TYR A 146 0.94 1.85 -4.07
C TYR A 146 0.26 2.99 -3.31
N ASN A 147 -0.71 2.62 -2.49
CA ASN A 147 -1.50 3.53 -1.67
C ASN A 147 -0.88 3.61 -0.28
N SER A 148 -0.66 4.82 0.24
CA SER A 148 -0.29 5.06 1.63
C SER A 148 -0.86 6.40 2.08
N ASP A 149 -1.39 6.49 3.30
CA ASP A 149 -1.96 7.72 3.88
C ASP A 149 -2.88 8.52 2.93
N GLN A 150 -3.84 7.84 2.31
CA GLN A 150 -4.79 8.41 1.33
C GLN A 150 -4.13 9.06 0.10
N ASN A 151 -2.88 8.72 -0.18
CA ASN A 151 -2.10 9.20 -1.30
C ASN A 151 -1.51 8.04 -2.11
N LEU A 152 -1.13 8.35 -3.35
CA LEU A 152 -0.36 7.47 -4.21
C LEU A 152 1.12 7.80 -4.10
N TYR A 153 1.92 6.75 -4.04
CA TYR A 153 3.37 6.81 -4.15
C TYR A 153 3.81 5.88 -5.27
N ALA A 154 4.92 6.21 -5.90
CA ALA A 154 5.60 5.40 -6.90
C ALA A 154 7.02 5.12 -6.43
N TRP A 155 7.39 3.85 -6.46
CA TRP A 155 8.75 3.39 -6.25
C TRP A 155 9.39 3.02 -7.58
N ASP A 156 10.56 3.58 -7.89
CA ASP A 156 11.32 3.27 -9.09
C ASP A 156 12.11 1.97 -8.91
N ILE A 157 11.91 1.02 -9.82
CA ILE A 157 12.53 -0.30 -9.72
C ILE A 157 14.05 -0.23 -9.94
N SER A 158 14.51 0.69 -10.79
CA SER A 158 15.90 0.80 -11.20
C SER A 158 16.74 1.58 -10.19
N THR A 159 16.25 2.71 -9.68
CA THR A 159 16.98 3.57 -8.74
C THR A 159 16.66 3.24 -7.29
N GLY A 160 15.50 2.65 -7.02
CA GLY A 160 14.99 2.43 -5.68
C GLY A 160 14.41 3.69 -5.03
N GLU A 161 14.26 4.79 -5.77
CA GLU A 161 13.72 6.05 -5.26
C GLU A 161 12.19 6.00 -5.13
N THR A 162 11.68 6.68 -4.11
CA THR A 162 10.23 6.84 -3.89
C THR A 162 9.82 8.28 -4.21
N MET A 163 8.72 8.42 -4.94
CA MET A 163 8.11 9.70 -5.31
C MET A 163 6.62 9.69 -4.99
N GLN A 164 6.13 10.77 -4.38
CA GLN A 164 4.70 10.94 -4.15
C GLN A 164 4.02 11.40 -5.45
N LEU A 165 2.87 10.81 -5.78
CA LEU A 165 2.11 11.09 -7.00
C LEU A 165 0.89 11.98 -6.76
N THR A 166 0.32 11.94 -5.56
CA THR A 166 -0.84 12.76 -5.18
C THR A 166 -0.61 13.46 -3.85
N ASN A 167 -1.22 14.62 -3.67
CA ASN A 167 -1.23 15.35 -2.39
C ASN A 167 -2.68 15.67 -2.02
N MET A 168 -3.37 14.69 -1.41
CA MET A 168 -4.75 14.79 -0.96
C MET A 168 -4.79 15.41 0.44
N GLN A 169 -5.54 16.50 0.61
CA GLN A 169 -5.65 17.23 1.88
C GLN A 169 -7.10 17.36 2.32
N SER A 170 -7.38 16.90 3.54
CA SER A 170 -8.71 17.00 4.17
C SER A 170 -9.02 18.41 4.65
N GLN A 171 -8.00 19.23 4.93
CA GLN A 171 -8.19 20.59 5.43
C GLN A 171 -8.61 21.53 4.29
N LEU A 172 -9.71 22.27 4.46
CA LEU A 172 -9.84 23.59 3.82
C LEU A 172 -8.69 24.46 4.35
N LEU A 173 -7.57 24.49 3.65
CA LEU A 173 -6.57 25.52 3.84
C LEU A 173 -7.24 26.85 3.41
N GLY A 174 -7.88 27.52 4.35
CA GLY A 174 -7.93 28.97 4.33
C GLY A 174 -6.48 29.47 4.24
N PRO A 175 -6.22 30.61 3.56
CA PRO A 175 -4.87 31.09 3.37
C PRO A 175 -4.28 31.49 4.73
N THR A 176 -3.63 30.58 5.42
CA THR A 176 -2.64 30.93 6.42
C THR A 176 -1.44 31.43 5.66
N ASN A 177 -1.46 32.72 5.36
CA ASN A 177 -0.26 33.52 5.40
C ASN A 177 0.39 33.24 6.76
N GLN A 178 1.25 32.23 6.82
CA GLN A 178 2.30 32.20 7.82
C GLN A 178 3.16 33.39 7.46
N SER A 179 2.82 34.52 8.07
CA SER A 179 3.73 35.63 8.30
C SER A 179 5.01 34.98 8.79
N GLN A 180 6.02 34.98 7.92
CA GLN A 180 7.39 34.74 8.31
C GLN A 180 7.61 35.55 9.57
N GLY A 181 7.87 34.85 10.68
CA GLY A 181 8.28 35.47 11.92
C GLY A 181 9.57 36.22 11.62
N ALA A 182 9.44 37.51 11.30
CA ALA A 182 10.53 38.44 11.35
C ALA A 182 10.96 38.51 12.81
N GLN A 183 11.99 37.73 13.15
CA GLN A 183 12.72 37.86 14.39
C GLN A 183 13.10 39.33 14.55
N SER A 184 12.43 40.01 15.48
CA SER A 184 12.78 41.34 15.91
C SER A 184 14.11 41.26 16.65
N PHE A 185 15.19 41.54 15.92
CA PHE A 185 16.53 41.73 16.45
C PHE A 185 16.51 42.97 17.36
N ARG A 186 16.25 42.79 18.66
CA ARG A 186 16.49 43.83 19.68
C ARG A 186 17.98 43.84 20.01
N GLY A 187 18.74 44.63 19.24
CA GLY A 187 20.12 44.98 19.54
C GLY A 187 20.27 46.47 19.85
N GLY A 188 20.39 46.77 21.15
CA GLY A 188 21.26 47.79 21.75
C GLY A 188 21.24 49.27 21.31
N GLY A 189 20.73 50.13 22.21
CA GLY A 189 21.48 51.29 22.75
C GLY A 189 21.41 52.64 22.03
N GLY A 190 20.85 53.66 22.70
CA GLY A 190 21.08 55.08 22.36
C GLY A 190 19.97 56.02 22.84
N VAL A 191 20.21 56.73 23.94
CA VAL A 191 19.38 57.82 24.48
C VAL A 191 19.51 59.06 23.61
N VAL A 192 18.40 59.65 23.13
CA VAL A 192 18.22 61.11 23.03
C VAL A 192 16.74 61.49 22.83
N GLY A 193 16.30 62.52 23.57
CA GLY A 193 15.32 63.50 23.10
C GLY A 193 13.84 63.18 23.29
N ARG A 194 13.27 63.64 24.40
CA ARG A 194 11.83 63.84 24.58
C ARG A 194 11.38 65.03 23.72
N GLY A 195 11.11 64.78 22.44
CA GLY A 195 10.41 65.68 21.53
C GLY A 195 9.03 65.10 21.20
N SER A 196 8.00 65.94 21.25
CA SER A 196 6.61 65.57 20.98
C SER A 196 6.47 64.77 19.68
N ARG A 197 6.02 63.52 19.81
CA ARG A 197 5.62 62.69 18.67
C ARG A 197 4.29 63.22 18.16
N VAL A 198 4.33 63.96 17.05
CA VAL A 198 3.14 64.22 16.24
C VAL A 198 2.65 62.85 15.75
N GLU A 199 1.41 62.48 16.09
CA GLU A 199 0.73 61.36 15.43
C GLU A 199 0.48 61.75 13.98
N GLU A 200 1.45 61.46 13.11
CA GLU A 200 1.23 61.48 11.68
C GLU A 200 0.28 60.33 11.34
N THR A 201 -0.84 60.68 10.73
CA THR A 201 -1.75 59.71 10.12
C THR A 201 -0.93 58.86 9.14
N PRO A 202 -0.99 57.51 9.22
CA PRO A 202 -0.19 56.67 8.35
C PRO A 202 -0.52 57.04 6.89
N PRO A 203 0.50 57.32 6.05
CA PRO A 203 0.27 57.72 4.67
C PRO A 203 -0.59 56.67 3.96
N SER A 204 -1.51 57.12 3.12
CA SER A 204 -2.32 56.21 2.33
C SER A 204 -1.42 55.27 1.52
N ALA A 205 -1.86 54.04 1.25
CA ALA A 205 -1.07 53.06 0.49
C ALA A 205 -0.56 53.62 -0.87
N ALA A 206 -1.30 54.56 -1.47
CA ALA A 206 -0.91 55.26 -2.68
C ALA A 206 0.25 56.26 -2.46
N GLN A 207 0.26 57.01 -1.35
CA GLN A 207 1.35 57.92 -1.00
C GLN A 207 2.64 57.15 -0.66
N GLU A 208 2.53 56.02 0.04
CA GLU A 208 3.69 55.16 0.29
C GLU A 208 4.28 54.58 -1.00
N GLN A 209 3.43 54.16 -1.94
CA GLN A 209 3.87 53.68 -3.25
C GLN A 209 4.53 54.78 -4.07
N TRP A 210 3.96 55.99 -4.07
CA TRP A 210 4.55 57.15 -4.73
C TRP A 210 5.93 57.45 -4.16
N LEU A 211 6.06 57.53 -2.83
CA LEU A 211 7.33 57.80 -2.17
C LEU A 211 8.39 56.74 -2.47
N LYS A 212 8.01 55.44 -2.50
CA LYS A 212 8.92 54.36 -2.88
C LYS A 212 9.43 54.48 -4.32
N ASN A 213 8.53 54.85 -5.24
CA ASN A 213 8.88 55.00 -6.65
C ASN A 213 9.79 56.23 -6.88
N ASP A 214 9.50 57.34 -6.18
CA ASP A 214 10.29 58.57 -6.23
C ASP A 214 11.71 58.35 -5.65
N GLN A 215 11.81 57.68 -4.50
CA GLN A 215 13.09 57.31 -3.90
C GLN A 215 13.93 56.38 -4.80
N LEU A 216 13.30 55.46 -5.54
CA LEU A 216 14.00 54.60 -6.50
C LEU A 216 14.52 55.36 -7.72
N GLN A 217 13.89 56.49 -8.09
CA GLN A 217 14.37 57.34 -9.19
C GLN A 217 15.64 58.10 -8.80
N TYR A 218 15.69 58.68 -7.60
CA TYR A 218 16.77 59.58 -7.21
C TYR A 218 17.96 58.89 -6.53
N PHE A 219 17.76 57.73 -5.88
CA PHE A 219 18.82 57.05 -5.15
C PHE A 219 19.34 55.81 -5.87
N GLN A 220 20.54 55.93 -6.44
CA GLN A 220 21.23 54.83 -7.13
C GLN A 220 21.46 53.59 -6.22
N VAL A 221 21.75 53.81 -4.94
CA VAL A 221 21.92 52.73 -3.95
C VAL A 221 20.63 51.93 -3.71
N LEU A 222 19.46 52.59 -3.76
CA LEU A 222 18.17 51.90 -3.60
C LEU A 222 17.81 51.10 -4.85
N LYS A 223 18.14 51.63 -6.04
CA LYS A 223 18.00 50.92 -7.32
C LYS A 223 18.87 49.65 -7.34
N GLU A 224 20.15 49.76 -6.98
CA GLU A 224 21.06 48.59 -6.90
C GLU A 224 20.60 47.53 -5.90
N ARG A 225 20.07 47.95 -4.73
CA ARG A 225 19.52 47.02 -3.74
C ARG A 225 18.27 46.31 -4.24
N LYS A 226 17.40 47.02 -4.96
CA LYS A 226 16.22 46.44 -5.60
C LYS A 226 16.64 45.45 -6.69
N ASP A 227 17.54 45.82 -7.58
CA ASP A 227 18.01 44.94 -8.66
C ASP A 227 18.69 43.68 -8.10
N LYS A 228 19.50 43.81 -7.05
CA LYS A 228 20.11 42.64 -6.35
C LYS A 228 19.06 41.75 -5.70
N LYS A 229 18.04 42.34 -5.08
CA LYS A 229 16.94 41.59 -4.48
C LYS A 229 16.11 40.88 -5.54
N ASP A 230 15.73 41.58 -6.60
CA ASP A 230 14.96 41.03 -7.72
C ASP A 230 15.75 39.90 -8.42
N ALA A 231 17.07 40.06 -8.60
CA ALA A 231 17.94 39.02 -9.13
C ALA A 231 18.04 37.79 -8.20
N ALA A 232 18.16 38.01 -6.89
CA ALA A 232 18.16 36.93 -5.90
C ALA A 232 16.80 36.22 -5.86
N ASP A 233 15.70 36.96 -5.91
CA ASP A 233 14.34 36.42 -5.93
C ASP A 233 14.08 35.61 -7.21
N LEU A 234 14.56 36.07 -8.37
CA LEU A 234 14.51 35.32 -9.64
C LEU A 234 15.35 34.02 -9.57
N TYR A 235 16.56 34.10 -9.03
CA TYR A 235 17.41 32.92 -8.84
C TYR A 235 16.74 31.90 -7.92
N ASN A 236 16.21 32.35 -6.78
CA ASN A 236 15.49 31.50 -5.83
C ASN A 236 14.23 30.89 -6.44
N LYS A 237 13.43 31.68 -7.16
CA LYS A 237 12.22 31.19 -7.85
C LYS A 237 12.52 30.13 -8.91
N ASN A 238 13.66 30.23 -9.58
CA ASN A 238 14.10 29.22 -10.54
C ASN A 238 14.64 27.94 -9.87
N LEU A 239 15.07 28.03 -8.61
CA LEU A 239 15.49 26.88 -7.81
C LEU A 239 14.33 26.19 -7.09
N GLU A 240 13.16 26.81 -7.00
CA GLU A 240 11.99 26.21 -6.38
C GLU A 240 11.60 24.90 -7.09
N LYS A 241 11.70 23.79 -6.36
CA LYS A 241 11.26 22.48 -6.86
C LYS A 241 9.76 22.54 -7.12
N LYS A 242 9.33 22.07 -8.31
CA LYS A 242 7.91 21.93 -8.64
C LYS A 242 7.21 21.11 -7.56
N GLN A 243 6.29 21.74 -6.85
CA GLN A 243 5.51 21.09 -5.81
C GLN A 243 4.33 20.34 -6.45
N LEU A 244 3.92 19.24 -5.83
CA LEU A 244 2.72 18.52 -6.24
C LEU A 244 1.49 19.40 -6.04
N ARG A 245 0.57 19.34 -7.02
CA ARG A 245 -0.72 20.03 -6.91
C ARG A 245 -1.51 19.45 -5.73
N THR A 246 -1.92 20.31 -4.81
CA THR A 246 -2.81 19.95 -3.71
C THR A 246 -4.23 19.69 -4.22
N ILE A 247 -4.81 18.57 -3.79
CA ILE A 247 -6.19 18.19 -4.08
C ILE A 247 -6.97 18.26 -2.77
N GLN A 248 -7.88 19.23 -2.67
CA GLN A 248 -8.70 19.44 -1.48
C GLN A 248 -9.87 18.46 -1.47
N ILE A 249 -9.93 17.59 -0.46
CA ILE A 249 -10.99 16.58 -0.28
C ILE A 249 -12.00 16.95 0.82
N GLY A 250 -11.69 17.94 1.65
CA GLY A 250 -12.59 18.39 2.73
C GLY A 250 -12.85 17.28 3.76
N ASP A 251 -14.12 17.11 4.14
CA ASP A 251 -14.59 16.08 5.10
C ASP A 251 -14.79 14.69 4.47
N ARG A 252 -14.38 14.50 3.21
CA ARG A 252 -14.64 13.27 2.45
C ARG A 252 -13.47 12.32 2.53
N ASN A 253 -13.76 11.02 2.52
CA ASN A 253 -12.76 9.98 2.46
C ASN A 253 -12.49 9.56 1.00
N VAL A 254 -11.23 9.28 0.68
CA VAL A 254 -10.78 8.80 -0.64
C VAL A 254 -10.89 7.27 -0.68
N GLN A 255 -11.61 6.76 -1.67
CA GLN A 255 -11.74 5.33 -1.92
C GLN A 255 -11.36 5.00 -3.36
N GLY A 256 -10.86 3.77 -3.58
CA GLY A 256 -10.51 3.28 -4.92
C GLY A 256 -9.44 4.14 -5.60
N LEU A 257 -8.53 4.73 -4.82
CA LEU A 257 -7.42 5.52 -5.35
C LEU A 257 -6.49 4.59 -6.14
N MET A 258 -6.37 4.86 -7.44
CA MET A 258 -5.54 4.07 -8.36
C MET A 258 -4.99 4.94 -9.49
N VAL A 259 -3.87 4.52 -10.05
CA VAL A 259 -3.30 5.13 -11.27
C VAL A 259 -3.86 4.41 -12.51
N SER A 260 -4.00 5.12 -13.62
CA SER A 260 -4.31 4.50 -14.91
C SER A 260 -3.15 3.64 -15.41
N PRO A 261 -3.41 2.61 -16.23
CA PRO A 261 -2.34 1.78 -16.81
C PRO A 261 -1.32 2.57 -17.66
N ASP A 262 -1.77 3.66 -18.29
CA ASP A 262 -0.92 4.58 -19.06
C ASP A 262 -0.24 5.66 -18.19
N SER A 263 -0.45 5.63 -16.87
CA SER A 263 0.13 6.55 -15.88
C SER A 263 -0.23 8.03 -16.05
N ARG A 264 -1.22 8.35 -16.89
CA ARG A 264 -1.63 9.73 -17.16
C ARG A 264 -2.72 10.25 -16.23
N PHE A 265 -3.52 9.35 -15.65
CA PHE A 265 -4.68 9.71 -14.85
C PHE A 265 -4.63 9.02 -13.49
N VAL A 266 -5.24 9.68 -12.50
CA VAL A 266 -5.52 9.11 -11.20
C VAL A 266 -7.03 9.05 -11.05
N CYS A 267 -7.54 7.87 -10.74
CA CYS A 267 -8.96 7.62 -10.52
C CYS A 267 -9.20 7.46 -9.02
N TYR A 268 -10.24 8.10 -8.50
CA TYR A 268 -10.66 7.98 -7.11
C TYR A 268 -12.12 8.32 -6.95
N ARG A 269 -12.74 7.81 -5.88
CA ARG A 269 -14.09 8.17 -5.44
C ARG A 269 -14.00 8.88 -4.09
N LEU A 270 -14.76 9.97 -3.95
CA LEU A 270 -14.94 10.64 -2.67
C LEU A 270 -16.26 10.19 -2.05
N THR A 271 -16.20 9.71 -0.82
CA THR A 271 -17.38 9.31 -0.05
C THR A 271 -17.48 10.13 1.23
N LYS A 272 -18.66 10.64 1.53
CA LYS A 272 -18.96 11.23 2.83
C LYS A 272 -19.42 10.11 3.77
N ILE A 273 -18.79 10.01 4.93
CA ILE A 273 -19.28 9.12 6.00
C ILE A 273 -20.56 9.76 6.54
N ALA A 274 -21.65 8.99 6.54
CA ALA A 274 -22.95 9.43 7.04
C ALA A 274 -22.95 9.58 8.56
#